data_AF-A0A8T5XD36-F1
#
_entry.id   AF-A0A8T5XD36-F1
#
_cell.length_a   1.000
_cell.length_b   1.000
_cell.length_c   1.000
_cell.angle_alpha   90.00
_cell.angle_beta   90.00
_cell.angle_gamma   90.00
#
_symmetry.space_group_name_H-M   'P 1'
#
loop_
_entity.id
_entity.type
_entity.pdbx_description
1 polymer ?
#
loop_
_entity_poly.entity_id
_entity_poly.type
_entity_poly.pdbx_seq_one_letter_code
_entity_poly.pdbx_strand_id
1 'polypeptide(L)'
;MNKENRKFVKVPHQWFEMDKDGINFISQLGDKRFTLWFAINKVAVQSGMADIVRYSISEIVNDMKVLKGFSDKTKVRNMLIALKKAGLIECKTLNSKTKPSSLISIKVNTDRYIKDCNNKGFSMISTDLYDDKIQELDCTGFLIYCFLFKNHNINLGNQGITDHGYCEATRDSISRILGVKNKKTITKYTNKIVKAKKLVKRIKQQQYQDENELGDIVTKWTPNRYIVWAKVDIENKYYIPVTSKKTDKQKVS
;
A
#
# COMPACT_ATOMS: atom_id res chain seq x y z
N MET A 1 2.53 7.28 -22.58
CA MET A 1 2.18 7.31 -21.13
C MET A 1 2.41 8.73 -20.61
N ASN A 2 1.41 9.38 -19.99
CA ASN A 2 1.53 10.76 -19.51
C ASN A 2 2.66 10.87 -18.47
N LYS A 3 3.48 11.93 -18.47
CA LYS A 3 4.66 12.07 -17.57
C LYS A 3 4.26 12.00 -16.09
N GLU A 4 3.04 12.40 -15.76
CA GLU A 4 2.47 12.33 -14.40
C GLU A 4 2.27 10.88 -13.90
N ASN A 5 2.01 9.92 -14.79
CA ASN A 5 1.81 8.52 -14.42
C ASN A 5 3.12 7.82 -14.02
N ARG A 6 4.29 8.46 -14.22
CA ARG A 6 5.61 7.91 -13.81
C ARG A 6 5.94 8.14 -12.34
N LYS A 7 5.05 8.80 -11.59
CA LYS A 7 5.25 9.13 -10.17
C LYS A 7 4.46 8.24 -9.21
N PHE A 8 3.73 7.24 -9.74
CA PHE A 8 2.82 6.43 -8.92
C PHE A 8 2.90 4.95 -9.25
N VAL A 9 3.01 4.13 -8.22
CA VAL A 9 2.80 2.68 -8.31
C VAL A 9 1.32 2.40 -8.08
N LYS A 10 0.71 1.61 -8.97
CA LYS A 10 -0.67 1.15 -8.82
C LYS A 10 -0.70 -0.12 -7.97
N VAL A 11 -1.46 -0.09 -6.88
CA VAL A 11 -1.69 -1.23 -5.98
C VAL A 11 -3.16 -1.64 -6.10
N PRO A 12 -3.49 -2.89 -6.48
CA PRO A 12 -4.87 -3.35 -6.59
C PRO A 12 -5.63 -3.23 -5.26
N HIS A 13 -6.86 -2.71 -5.30
CA HIS A 13 -7.69 -2.61 -4.09
C HIS A 13 -7.99 -3.98 -3.46
N GLN A 14 -8.15 -5.01 -4.30
CA GLN A 14 -8.45 -6.39 -3.94
C GLN A 14 -7.38 -7.02 -3.05
N TRP A 15 -6.12 -6.56 -3.13
CA TRP A 15 -5.07 -7.11 -2.28
C TRP A 15 -5.38 -6.88 -0.79
N PHE A 16 -6.16 -5.84 -0.47
CA PHE A 16 -6.60 -5.51 0.88
C PHE A 16 -8.02 -5.99 1.21
N GLU A 17 -8.58 -6.91 0.41
CA GLU A 17 -9.89 -7.52 0.65
C GLU A 17 -9.74 -9.00 1.01
N MET A 18 -10.70 -9.54 1.75
CA MET A 18 -10.75 -10.97 2.02
C MET A 18 -11.43 -11.65 0.83
N ASP A 19 -10.89 -12.79 0.41
CA ASP A 19 -11.56 -13.67 -0.54
C ASP A 19 -12.70 -14.45 0.15
N LYS A 20 -13.36 -15.32 -0.62
CA LYS A 20 -14.50 -16.12 -0.16
C LYS A 20 -14.15 -17.07 0.98
N ASP A 21 -12.88 -17.46 1.08
CA ASP A 21 -12.38 -18.40 2.09
C ASP A 21 -11.86 -17.65 3.34
N GLY A 22 -12.04 -16.33 3.38
CA GLY A 22 -11.53 -15.48 4.45
C GLY A 22 -10.01 -15.35 4.45
N ILE A 23 -9.37 -15.61 3.31
CA ILE A 23 -7.93 -15.43 3.11
C ILE A 23 -7.71 -14.08 2.44
N ASN A 24 -6.65 -13.39 2.83
CA ASN A 24 -6.26 -12.13 2.21
C ASN A 24 -4.90 -12.26 1.52
N PHE A 25 -4.82 -11.85 0.25
CA PHE A 25 -3.59 -11.91 -0.53
C PHE A 25 -2.42 -11.13 0.08
N ILE A 26 -2.66 -9.88 0.54
CA ILE A 26 -1.59 -9.06 1.13
C ILE A 26 -1.05 -9.66 2.43
N SER A 27 -1.90 -10.33 3.22
CA SER A 27 -1.47 -11.06 4.41
C SER A 27 -0.54 -12.24 4.07
N GLN A 28 -0.83 -12.98 3.00
CA GLN A 28 -0.02 -14.09 2.53
C GLN A 28 1.28 -13.62 1.89
N LEU A 29 1.26 -12.47 1.21
CA LEU A 29 2.44 -11.84 0.66
C LEU A 29 3.35 -11.30 1.78
N GLY A 30 2.79 -10.63 2.77
CA GLY A 30 3.53 -10.03 3.87
C GLY A 30 4.33 -8.79 3.47
N ASP A 31 4.73 -8.03 4.48
CA ASP A 31 5.29 -6.68 4.36
C ASP A 31 6.58 -6.60 3.54
N LYS A 32 7.54 -7.51 3.74
CA LYS A 32 8.83 -7.49 3.02
C LYS A 32 8.68 -7.81 1.55
N ARG A 33 7.90 -8.85 1.19
CA ARG A 33 7.68 -9.19 -0.22
C ARG A 33 6.87 -8.10 -0.91
N PHE A 34 5.88 -7.53 -0.24
CA PHE A 34 5.17 -6.35 -0.76
C PHE A 34 6.14 -5.17 -0.99
N THR A 35 7.01 -4.87 -0.03
CA THR A 35 7.98 -3.76 -0.15
C THR A 35 8.98 -4.00 -1.29
N LEU A 36 9.46 -5.24 -1.45
CA LEU A 36 10.34 -5.63 -2.55
C LEU A 36 9.64 -5.47 -3.91
N TRP A 37 8.41 -5.96 -4.01
CA TRP A 37 7.59 -5.79 -5.20
C TRP A 37 7.39 -4.32 -5.52
N PHE A 38 7.07 -3.49 -4.51
CA PHE A 38 6.87 -2.06 -4.69
C PHE A 38 8.15 -1.37 -5.19
N ALA A 39 9.32 -1.71 -4.62
CA ALA A 39 10.61 -1.15 -5.04
C ALA A 39 10.90 -1.44 -6.51
N ILE A 40 10.72 -2.69 -6.95
CA ILE A 40 10.93 -3.09 -8.35
C ILE A 40 9.94 -2.37 -9.27
N ASN A 41 8.66 -2.32 -8.88
CA ASN A 41 7.60 -1.67 -9.67
C ASN A 41 7.84 -0.15 -9.80
N LYS A 42 8.27 0.50 -8.72
CA LYS A 42 8.70 1.89 -8.74
C LYS A 42 9.76 2.16 -9.79
N VAL A 43 10.82 1.33 -9.86
CA VAL A 43 11.89 1.50 -10.85
C VAL A 43 11.36 1.32 -12.27
N ALA A 44 10.47 0.34 -12.48
CA ALA A 44 9.84 0.12 -13.79
C ALA A 44 9.04 1.35 -14.24
N VAL A 45 8.21 1.90 -13.33
CA VAL A 45 7.38 3.08 -13.58
C VAL A 45 8.24 4.33 -13.86
N GLN A 46 9.30 4.56 -13.07
CA GLN A 46 10.18 5.72 -13.21
C GLN A 46 11.04 5.67 -14.49
N SER A 47 11.48 4.48 -14.91
CA SER A 47 12.29 4.28 -16.12
C SER A 47 11.52 4.54 -17.42
N GLY A 48 10.19 4.66 -17.35
CA GLY A 48 9.38 5.21 -18.42
C GLY A 48 9.20 4.33 -19.67
N MET A 49 9.80 3.13 -19.73
CA MET A 49 9.64 2.13 -20.78
C MET A 49 9.93 0.70 -20.28
N ALA A 50 9.09 -0.22 -20.78
CA ALA A 50 9.01 -1.66 -20.50
C ALA A 50 8.72 -2.00 -19.03
N ASP A 51 7.70 -2.82 -18.77
CA ASP A 51 7.50 -3.48 -17.47
C ASP A 51 8.73 -4.30 -17.01
N ILE A 52 9.81 -4.33 -17.79
CA ILE A 52 11.03 -5.11 -17.61
C ILE A 52 12.13 -4.25 -16.99
N VAL A 53 12.52 -4.62 -15.78
CA VAL A 53 13.61 -4.04 -15.00
C VAL A 53 14.79 -5.01 -15.01
N ARG A 54 16.00 -4.54 -15.35
CA ARG A 54 17.23 -5.36 -15.30
C ARG A 54 17.98 -5.08 -14.01
N TYR A 55 18.10 -6.09 -13.16
CA TYR A 55 18.75 -6.00 -11.84
C TYR A 55 19.55 -7.25 -11.57
N SER A 56 20.63 -7.13 -10.81
CA SER A 56 21.21 -8.24 -10.08
C SER A 56 20.63 -8.29 -8.66
N ILE A 57 20.66 -9.46 -8.03
CA ILE A 57 20.21 -9.60 -6.63
C ILE A 57 21.12 -8.77 -5.71
N SER A 58 22.39 -8.62 -6.07
CA SER A 58 23.34 -7.79 -5.31
C SER A 58 22.99 -6.31 -5.35
N GLU A 59 22.53 -5.79 -6.49
CA GLU A 59 22.03 -4.41 -6.60
C GLU A 59 20.77 -4.21 -5.76
N ILE A 60 19.78 -5.12 -5.85
CA ILE A 60 18.57 -5.05 -5.02
C ILE A 60 18.92 -5.01 -3.52
N VAL A 61 19.85 -5.88 -3.10
CA VAL A 61 20.34 -5.91 -1.72
C VAL A 61 21.00 -4.59 -1.36
N ASN A 62 21.85 -4.03 -2.21
CA ASN A 62 22.52 -2.76 -1.94
C ASN A 62 21.54 -1.59 -1.79
N ASP A 63 20.52 -1.52 -2.64
CA ASP A 63 19.49 -0.48 -2.61
C ASP A 63 18.60 -0.61 -1.35
N MET A 64 18.32 -1.85 -0.92
CA MET A 64 17.37 -2.12 0.15
C MET A 64 18.01 -2.47 1.50
N LYS A 65 19.35 -2.54 1.60
CA LYS A 65 20.08 -3.05 2.80
C LYS A 65 19.75 -2.31 4.09
N VAL A 66 19.32 -1.05 3.98
CA VAL A 66 18.88 -0.21 5.12
C VAL A 66 17.61 -0.77 5.77
N LEU A 67 16.83 -1.58 5.06
CA LEU A 67 15.61 -2.21 5.56
C LEU A 67 15.92 -3.59 6.15
N LYS A 68 15.38 -3.83 7.36
CA LYS A 68 15.58 -5.09 8.07
C LYS A 68 15.12 -6.30 7.22
N GLY A 69 16.05 -7.21 6.96
CA GLY A 69 15.80 -8.46 6.24
C GLY A 69 16.17 -8.44 4.75
N PHE A 70 16.77 -7.35 4.26
CA PHE A 70 17.22 -7.21 2.88
C PHE A 70 18.75 -7.28 2.71
N SER A 71 19.52 -7.38 3.79
CA SER A 71 20.99 -7.49 3.74
C SER A 71 21.49 -8.85 3.21
N ASP A 72 20.63 -9.87 3.22
CA ASP A 72 20.96 -11.24 2.85
C ASP A 72 20.49 -11.56 1.43
N LYS A 73 21.46 -11.81 0.54
CA LYS A 73 21.24 -12.13 -0.87
C LYS A 73 20.38 -13.39 -1.07
N THR A 74 20.54 -14.40 -0.23
CA THR A 74 19.75 -15.64 -0.30
C THR A 74 18.29 -15.36 0.09
N LYS A 75 18.05 -14.55 1.12
CA LYS A 75 16.69 -14.13 1.50
C LYS A 75 16.03 -13.31 0.40
N VAL A 76 16.74 -12.34 -0.18
CA VAL A 76 16.20 -11.54 -1.30
C VAL A 76 15.87 -12.42 -2.51
N ARG A 77 16.75 -13.36 -2.88
CA ARG A 77 16.47 -14.35 -3.94
C ARG A 77 15.18 -15.13 -3.67
N ASN A 78 15.03 -15.65 -2.45
CA ASN A 78 13.85 -16.43 -2.08
C ASN A 78 12.57 -15.58 -2.10
N MET A 79 12.65 -14.30 -1.70
CA MET A 79 11.55 -13.35 -1.82
C MET A 79 11.18 -13.11 -3.29
N LEU A 80 12.15 -12.91 -4.19
CA LEU A 80 11.89 -12.77 -5.63
C LEU A 80 11.25 -14.03 -6.22
N ILE A 81 11.72 -15.22 -5.84
CA ILE A 81 11.11 -16.49 -6.28
C ILE A 81 9.67 -16.59 -5.78
N ALA A 82 9.39 -16.16 -4.55
CA ALA A 82 8.03 -16.11 -4.02
C ALA A 82 7.15 -15.12 -4.79
N LEU A 83 7.66 -13.94 -5.16
CA LEU A 83 6.96 -12.98 -6.02
C LEU A 83 6.65 -13.56 -7.40
N LYS A 84 7.61 -14.31 -7.99
CA LYS A 84 7.42 -15.03 -9.25
C LYS A 84 6.34 -16.11 -9.14
N LYS A 85 6.36 -16.92 -8.08
CA LYS A 85 5.32 -17.94 -7.82
C LYS A 85 3.95 -17.31 -7.60
N ALA A 86 3.92 -16.17 -6.90
CA ALA A 86 2.71 -15.37 -6.73
C ALA A 86 2.32 -14.62 -8.01
N GLY A 87 3.01 -14.81 -9.14
CA GLY A 87 2.75 -14.19 -10.44
C GLY A 87 2.74 -12.66 -10.43
N LEU A 88 3.42 -12.03 -9.46
CA LEU A 88 3.57 -10.58 -9.38
C LEU A 88 4.68 -10.07 -10.29
N ILE A 89 5.65 -10.94 -10.59
CA ILE A 89 6.75 -10.70 -11.52
C ILE A 89 6.97 -11.93 -12.41
N GLU A 90 7.52 -11.71 -13.60
CA GLU A 90 8.00 -12.76 -14.50
C GLU A 90 9.51 -12.61 -14.66
N CYS A 91 10.25 -13.71 -14.48
CA CYS A 91 11.69 -13.73 -14.68
C CYS A 91 12.13 -15.16 -15.02
N LYS A 92 12.46 -15.42 -16.29
CA LYS A 92 12.82 -16.77 -16.77
C LYS A 92 14.07 -17.31 -16.06
N THR A 93 15.08 -16.48 -15.89
CA THR A 93 16.39 -16.86 -15.32
C THR A 93 16.42 -16.94 -13.79
N LEU A 94 15.34 -16.56 -13.10
CA LEU A 94 15.27 -16.59 -11.64
C LEU A 94 14.81 -17.97 -11.12
N ASN A 95 15.71 -18.63 -10.40
CA ASN A 95 15.51 -19.90 -9.71
C ASN A 95 16.44 -20.01 -8.48
N SER A 96 16.41 -21.15 -7.78
CA SER A 96 17.21 -21.38 -6.57
C SER A 96 18.72 -21.39 -6.81
N LYS A 97 19.18 -21.58 -8.05
CA LYS A 97 20.59 -21.61 -8.45
C LYS A 97 21.10 -20.28 -9.02
N THR A 98 20.23 -19.29 -9.23
CA THR A 98 20.63 -17.96 -9.72
C THR A 98 21.68 -17.35 -8.79
N LYS A 99 22.84 -16.97 -9.36
CA LYS A 99 23.93 -16.34 -8.62
C LYS A 99 23.55 -14.89 -8.29
N PRO A 100 23.93 -14.37 -7.10
CA PRO A 100 23.54 -13.00 -6.74
C PRO A 100 24.10 -11.88 -7.62
N SER A 101 25.20 -12.13 -8.34
CA SER A 101 25.80 -11.18 -9.28
C SER A 101 25.21 -11.28 -10.69
N SER A 102 24.41 -12.31 -11.00
CA SER A 102 23.81 -12.46 -12.33
C SER A 102 22.77 -11.38 -12.55
N LEU A 103 22.89 -10.68 -13.68
CA LEU A 103 21.86 -9.76 -14.15
C LEU A 103 20.62 -10.57 -14.57
N ILE A 104 19.47 -10.22 -14.00
CA ILE A 104 18.18 -10.83 -14.29
C ILE A 104 17.21 -9.78 -14.85
N SER A 105 16.37 -10.19 -15.80
CA SER A 105 15.33 -9.35 -16.39
C SER A 105 13.99 -9.67 -15.73
N ILE A 106 13.50 -8.75 -14.92
CA ILE A 106 12.28 -8.88 -14.13
C ILE A 106 11.17 -8.09 -14.82
N LYS A 107 10.17 -8.77 -15.38
CA LYS A 107 8.94 -8.12 -15.84
C LYS A 107 7.96 -8.00 -14.68
N VAL A 108 7.49 -6.80 -14.36
CA VAL A 108 6.38 -6.59 -13.42
C VAL A 108 5.08 -6.92 -14.13
N ASN A 109 4.27 -7.82 -13.58
CA ASN A 109 3.06 -8.27 -14.26
C ASN A 109 1.91 -7.28 -14.06
N THR A 110 1.90 -6.22 -14.87
CA THR A 110 0.88 -5.17 -14.84
C THR A 110 -0.49 -5.66 -15.36
N ASP A 111 -0.51 -6.62 -16.28
CA ASP A 111 -1.72 -7.24 -16.85
C ASP A 111 -2.51 -8.07 -15.85
N ARG A 112 -1.82 -8.80 -14.96
CA ARG A 112 -2.46 -9.47 -13.82
C ARG A 112 -3.20 -8.47 -12.94
N TYR A 113 -2.66 -7.27 -12.77
CA TYR A 113 -3.31 -6.25 -11.95
C TYR A 113 -4.65 -5.80 -12.53
N ILE A 114 -4.77 -5.78 -13.86
CA ILE A 114 -6.01 -5.43 -14.57
C ILE A 114 -7.06 -6.54 -14.38
N LYS A 115 -6.64 -7.81 -14.45
CA LYS A 115 -7.52 -8.98 -14.21
C LYS A 115 -7.98 -9.07 -12.76
N ASP A 116 -7.06 -8.94 -11.80
CA ASP A 116 -7.37 -8.95 -10.37
C ASP A 116 -8.28 -7.77 -9.98
N CYS A 117 -8.30 -6.70 -10.78
CA CYS A 117 -9.04 -5.49 -10.49
C CYS A 117 -10.55 -5.56 -10.65
N ASN A 118 -11.17 -6.60 -11.25
CA ASN A 118 -12.62 -6.86 -11.28
C ASN A 118 -13.52 -5.61 -11.09
N ASN A 119 -13.28 -4.53 -11.84
CA ASN A 119 -13.92 -3.20 -11.73
C ASN A 119 -13.74 -2.36 -10.43
N LYS A 120 -13.01 -2.80 -9.39
CA LYS A 120 -12.77 -2.02 -8.14
C LYS A 120 -11.59 -1.05 -8.19
N GLY A 121 -10.73 -1.14 -9.21
CA GLY A 121 -9.65 -0.18 -9.48
C GLY A 121 -8.42 -0.27 -8.57
N PHE A 122 -7.62 0.80 -8.57
CA PHE A 122 -6.29 0.84 -7.95
C PHE A 122 -6.15 1.96 -6.94
N SER A 123 -5.35 1.72 -5.90
CA SER A 123 -4.73 2.77 -5.11
C SER A 123 -3.43 3.19 -5.78
N MET A 124 -3.34 4.45 -6.19
CA MET A 124 -2.08 5.04 -6.62
C MET A 124 -1.28 5.40 -5.37
N ILE A 125 -0.02 4.99 -5.29
CA ILE A 125 0.88 5.34 -4.18
C ILE A 125 2.09 6.06 -4.79
N SER A 126 2.41 7.25 -4.28
CA SER A 126 3.52 8.07 -4.76
C SER A 126 4.87 7.34 -4.61
N THR A 127 5.68 7.38 -5.67
CA THR A 127 7.06 6.89 -5.64
C THR A 127 7.95 7.75 -4.75
N ASP A 128 7.66 9.05 -4.68
CA ASP A 128 8.42 10.01 -3.85
C ASP A 128 8.15 9.76 -2.36
N LEU A 129 6.93 9.34 -2.01
CA LEU A 129 6.63 8.90 -0.64
C LEU A 129 7.46 7.70 -0.26
N TYR A 130 7.61 6.73 -1.17
CA TYR A 130 8.47 5.58 -0.91
C TYR A 130 9.91 6.02 -0.66
N ASP A 131 10.49 6.83 -1.55
CA ASP A 131 11.88 7.29 -1.40
C ASP A 131 12.10 8.10 -0.12
N ASP A 132 11.20 9.03 0.18
CA ASP A 132 11.34 9.93 1.32
C ASP A 132 11.09 9.22 2.66
N LYS A 133 10.20 8.21 2.70
CA LYS A 133 9.62 7.70 3.95
C LYS A 133 9.86 6.23 4.22
N ILE A 134 10.33 5.41 3.27
CA ILE A 134 10.46 3.96 3.51
C ILE A 134 11.41 3.63 4.66
N GLN A 135 12.52 4.36 4.80
CA GLN A 135 13.47 4.16 5.91
C GLN A 135 12.85 4.57 7.25
N GLU A 136 12.05 5.63 7.27
CA GLU A 136 11.34 6.07 8.47
C GLU A 136 10.19 5.12 8.82
N LEU A 137 9.51 4.50 7.84
CA LEU A 137 8.34 3.66 8.10
C LEU A 137 8.66 2.18 8.31
N ASP A 138 9.77 1.69 7.76
CA ASP A 138 10.04 0.27 7.53
C ASP A 138 8.96 -0.43 6.68
N CYS A 139 9.18 -1.71 6.34
CA CYS A 139 8.23 -2.50 5.54
C CYS A 139 6.83 -2.57 6.17
N THR A 140 6.74 -2.85 7.48
CA THR A 140 5.45 -3.00 8.15
C THR A 140 4.69 -1.66 8.22
N GLY A 141 5.38 -0.56 8.53
CA GLY A 141 4.77 0.76 8.57
C GLY A 141 4.32 1.23 7.19
N PHE A 142 5.12 0.96 6.16
CA PHE A 142 4.75 1.25 4.77
C PHE A 142 3.51 0.44 4.34
N LEU A 143 3.46 -0.86 4.68
CA LEU A 143 2.30 -1.70 4.39
C LEU A 143 1.02 -1.18 5.07
N ILE A 144 1.11 -0.78 6.35
CA ILE A 144 -0.02 -0.19 7.08
C ILE A 144 -0.42 1.16 6.47
N TYR A 145 0.54 2.00 6.06
CA TYR A 145 0.25 3.24 5.38
C TYR A 145 -0.54 3.01 4.08
N CYS A 146 -0.11 2.07 3.23
CA CYS A 146 -0.82 1.73 2.00
C CYS A 146 -2.25 1.24 2.27
N PHE A 147 -2.46 0.47 3.35
CA PHE A 147 -3.80 0.06 3.78
C PHE A 147 -4.67 1.24 4.21
N LEU A 148 -4.14 2.16 5.03
CA LEU A 148 -4.86 3.37 5.44
C LEU A 148 -5.20 4.24 4.23
N PHE A 149 -4.24 4.40 3.30
CA PHE A 149 -4.43 5.12 2.05
C PHE A 149 -5.58 4.52 1.24
N LYS A 150 -5.58 3.20 1.02
CA LYS A 150 -6.65 2.50 0.28
C LYS A 150 -8.02 2.72 0.91
N ASN A 151 -8.12 2.57 2.22
CA ASN A 151 -9.40 2.62 2.94
C ASN A 151 -9.84 4.02 3.36
N HIS A 152 -9.07 5.06 3.05
CA HIS A 152 -9.49 6.44 3.27
C HIS A 152 -10.58 6.83 2.28
N ASN A 153 -11.77 7.13 2.82
CA ASN A 153 -12.91 7.59 2.04
C ASN A 153 -13.12 9.09 2.27
N ILE A 154 -12.97 9.88 1.20
CA ILE A 154 -13.10 11.33 1.23
C ILE A 154 -14.55 11.74 1.60
N ASN A 155 -15.54 10.94 1.22
CA ASN A 155 -16.95 11.26 1.42
C ASN A 155 -17.44 11.03 2.87
N LEU A 156 -16.71 10.27 3.69
CA LEU A 156 -17.09 10.05 5.10
C LEU A 156 -16.94 11.32 5.96
N GLY A 157 -16.25 12.34 5.45
CA GLY A 157 -16.00 13.58 6.17
C GLY A 157 -17.17 14.55 6.19
N ASN A 158 -17.99 14.52 5.14
CA ASN A 158 -19.07 15.46 4.89
C ASN A 158 -20.28 15.30 5.85
N GLN A 159 -20.20 14.40 6.83
CA GLN A 159 -21.23 14.15 7.84
C GLN A 159 -20.84 14.64 9.25
N GLY A 160 -19.94 15.64 9.34
CA GLY A 160 -19.85 16.51 10.53
C GLY A 160 -18.68 16.30 11.48
N ILE A 161 -17.64 15.53 11.10
CA ILE A 161 -16.48 15.29 11.99
C ILE A 161 -15.17 15.86 11.42
N THR A 162 -15.00 15.83 10.10
CA THR A 162 -13.85 16.45 9.41
C THR A 162 -14.18 16.73 7.95
N ASP A 163 -13.85 17.90 7.42
CA ASP A 163 -14.07 18.23 5.99
C ASP A 163 -13.16 17.45 5.01
N HIS A 164 -12.34 16.53 5.52
CA HIS A 164 -11.30 15.83 4.77
C HIS A 164 -11.58 14.34 4.54
N GLY A 165 -12.66 13.78 5.10
CA GLY A 165 -12.86 12.34 5.11
C GLY A 165 -11.80 11.60 5.94
N TYR A 166 -11.94 10.28 6.02
CA TYR A 166 -11.07 9.47 6.88
C TYR A 166 -11.10 7.97 6.54
N CYS A 167 -10.15 7.23 7.09
CA CYS A 167 -10.16 5.79 7.23
C CYS A 167 -10.51 5.41 8.68
N GLU A 168 -11.58 4.63 8.88
CA GLU A 168 -11.90 3.99 10.15
C GLU A 168 -11.33 2.56 10.17
N ALA A 169 -10.15 2.41 10.77
CA ALA A 169 -9.47 1.13 10.86
C ALA A 169 -9.21 0.74 12.32
N THR A 170 -9.84 -0.36 12.76
CA THR A 170 -9.52 -0.98 14.04
C THR A 170 -8.21 -1.77 13.95
N ARG A 171 -7.53 -1.99 15.08
CA ARG A 171 -6.35 -2.88 15.13
C ARG A 171 -6.68 -4.29 14.65
N ASP A 172 -7.91 -4.75 14.90
CA ASP A 172 -8.35 -6.08 14.50
C ASP A 172 -8.57 -6.16 12.99
N SER A 173 -9.14 -5.11 12.37
CA SER A 173 -9.24 -5.03 10.91
C SER A 173 -7.85 -5.03 10.25
N ILE A 174 -6.89 -4.27 10.77
CA ILE A 174 -5.51 -4.22 10.28
C ILE A 174 -4.83 -5.59 10.46
N SER A 175 -4.97 -6.21 11.63
CA SER A 175 -4.39 -7.52 11.92
C SER A 175 -4.92 -8.58 10.96
N ARG A 176 -6.24 -8.63 10.76
CA ARG A 176 -6.91 -9.60 9.89
C ARG A 176 -6.52 -9.42 8.43
N ILE A 177 -6.54 -8.18 7.93
CA ILE A 177 -6.29 -7.90 6.51
C ILE A 177 -4.80 -7.97 6.18
N LEU A 178 -3.92 -7.43 7.02
CA LEU A 178 -2.48 -7.37 6.73
C LEU A 178 -1.68 -8.56 7.29
N GLY A 179 -2.30 -9.44 8.07
CA GLY A 179 -1.62 -10.55 8.74
C GLY A 179 -0.69 -10.12 9.88
N VAL A 180 -0.78 -8.87 10.36
CA VAL A 180 0.05 -8.36 11.46
C VAL A 180 -0.54 -8.78 12.80
N LYS A 181 -0.22 -9.99 13.26
CA LYS A 181 -0.86 -10.63 14.43
C LYS A 181 -0.76 -9.84 15.75
N ASN A 182 0.29 -9.04 15.94
CA ASN A 182 0.53 -8.38 17.22
C ASN A 182 -0.06 -6.95 17.24
N LYS A 183 -1.10 -6.72 18.08
CA LYS A 183 -1.74 -5.41 18.26
C LYS A 183 -0.76 -4.32 18.75
N LYS A 184 0.27 -4.66 19.53
CA LYS A 184 1.34 -3.72 19.94
C LYS A 184 2.15 -3.28 18.73
N THR A 185 2.45 -4.19 17.80
CA THR A 185 3.14 -3.86 16.54
C THR A 185 2.31 -2.89 15.68
N ILE A 186 1.01 -3.14 15.54
CA ILE A 186 0.11 -2.22 14.82
C ILE A 186 0.11 -0.84 15.48
N THR A 187 0.02 -0.79 16.81
CA THR A 187 0.04 0.48 17.57
C THR A 187 1.37 1.22 17.38
N LYS A 188 2.50 0.52 17.44
CA LYS A 188 3.83 1.08 17.18
C LYS A 188 3.90 1.72 15.80
N TYR A 189 3.51 1.00 14.75
CA TYR A 189 3.65 1.50 13.38
C TYR A 189 2.62 2.56 13.00
N THR A 190 1.37 2.47 13.48
CA THR A 190 0.40 3.58 13.32
C THR A 190 0.89 4.86 13.99
N ASN A 191 1.49 4.77 15.19
CA ASN A 191 2.15 5.92 15.81
C ASN A 191 3.35 6.43 14.99
N LYS A 192 4.16 5.53 14.41
CA LYS A 192 5.31 5.88 13.55
C LYS A 192 4.85 6.69 12.32
N ILE A 193 3.79 6.23 11.64
CA ILE A 193 3.19 6.89 10.48
C ILE A 193 2.66 8.29 10.85
N VAL A 194 1.98 8.43 12.00
CA VAL A 194 1.48 9.73 12.47
C VAL A 194 2.63 10.69 12.80
N LYS A 195 3.72 10.18 13.39
CA LYS A 195 4.92 10.98 13.71
C LYS A 195 5.68 11.44 12.47
N ALA A 196 5.56 10.75 11.34
CA ALA A 196 6.27 11.08 10.10
C ALA A 196 5.89 12.42 9.47
N LYS A 197 4.94 13.17 10.08
CA LYS A 197 4.38 14.49 9.70
C LYS A 197 3.87 14.55 8.26
N LYS A 198 2.74 15.21 8.03
CA LYS A 198 2.13 15.34 6.68
C LYS A 198 1.82 14.02 5.93
N LEU A 199 1.91 12.84 6.57
CA LEU A 199 1.43 11.58 5.99
C LEU A 199 0.00 11.27 6.44
N VAL A 200 -0.19 11.16 7.76
CA VAL A 200 -1.48 10.81 8.36
C VAL A 200 -1.72 11.63 9.63
N LYS A 201 -2.93 12.16 9.79
CA LYS A 201 -3.43 12.68 11.08
C LYS A 201 -4.34 11.64 11.71
N ARG A 202 -4.07 11.29 12.98
CA ARG A 202 -4.96 10.43 13.76
C ARG A 202 -5.91 11.28 14.60
N ILE A 203 -7.20 11.05 14.43
CA ILE A 203 -8.24 11.50 15.35
C ILE A 203 -8.49 10.34 16.32
N LYS A 204 -8.33 10.62 17.60
CA LYS A 204 -8.50 9.60 18.64
C LYS A 204 -9.96 9.18 18.71
N GLN A 205 -10.17 7.91 19.05
CA GLN A 205 -11.48 7.38 19.44
C GLN A 205 -12.19 8.30 20.45
N GLN A 206 -13.48 8.48 20.23
CA GLN A 206 -14.40 9.17 21.12
C GLN A 206 -15.35 8.17 21.79
N GLN A 207 -15.64 8.42 23.05
CA GLN A 207 -16.62 7.68 23.84
C GLN A 207 -18.03 8.16 23.48
N TYR A 208 -18.99 7.23 23.42
CA TYR A 208 -20.41 7.55 23.25
C TYR A 208 -21.27 6.57 24.07
N GLN A 209 -22.50 6.97 24.38
CA GLN A 209 -23.49 6.11 25.02
C GLN A 209 -24.42 5.55 23.95
N ASP A 210 -24.80 4.28 24.06
CA ASP A 210 -25.67 3.58 23.12
C ASP A 210 -26.56 2.60 23.90
N GLU A 211 -27.80 2.42 23.46
CA GLU A 211 -28.71 1.46 24.09
C GLU A 211 -28.41 0.05 23.55
N ASN A 212 -28.28 -0.95 24.43
CA ASN A 212 -28.10 -2.34 24.02
C ASN A 212 -29.46 -3.00 23.67
N GLU A 213 -29.42 -4.25 23.20
CA GLU A 213 -30.62 -5.02 22.84
C GLU A 213 -31.56 -5.32 24.03
N LEU A 214 -31.11 -5.06 25.26
CA LEU A 214 -31.87 -5.26 26.51
C LEU A 214 -32.41 -3.93 27.08
N GLY A 215 -32.13 -2.79 26.43
CA GLY A 215 -32.56 -1.46 26.88
C GLY A 215 -31.57 -0.75 27.82
N ASP A 216 -30.41 -1.35 28.13
CA ASP A 216 -29.41 -0.69 28.98
C ASP A 216 -28.55 0.29 28.19
N ILE A 217 -28.29 1.46 28.78
CA ILE A 217 -27.35 2.43 28.24
C ILE A 217 -25.91 1.95 28.52
N VAL A 218 -25.19 1.58 27.46
CA VAL A 218 -23.80 1.12 27.53
C VAL A 218 -22.83 2.12 26.91
N THR A 219 -21.67 2.26 27.53
CA THR A 219 -20.58 3.06 27.01
C THR A 219 -19.82 2.31 25.90
N LYS A 220 -19.79 2.88 24.71
CA LYS A 220 -19.05 2.37 23.54
C LYS A 220 -17.96 3.35 23.11
N TRP A 221 -17.01 2.84 22.32
CA TRP A 221 -15.90 3.62 21.77
C TRP A 221 -15.91 3.54 20.25
N THR A 222 -15.85 4.69 19.59
CA THR A 222 -15.60 4.75 18.15
C THR A 222 -14.18 4.26 17.83
N PRO A 223 -13.91 3.73 16.63
CA PRO A 223 -12.54 3.43 16.23
C PRO A 223 -11.72 4.72 16.05
N ASN A 224 -10.38 4.60 16.12
CA ASN A 224 -9.51 5.69 15.67
C ASN A 224 -9.77 5.98 14.18
N ARG A 225 -9.80 7.26 13.83
CA ARG A 225 -9.91 7.72 12.44
C ARG A 225 -8.57 8.25 11.96
N TYR A 226 -8.23 7.96 10.71
CA TYR A 226 -6.98 8.35 10.09
C TYR A 226 -7.27 9.18 8.84
N ILE A 227 -6.89 10.46 8.84
CA ILE A 227 -6.92 11.32 7.66
C ILE A 227 -5.60 11.13 6.93
N VAL A 228 -5.66 10.80 5.64
CA VAL A 228 -4.48 10.53 4.82
C VAL A 228 -4.25 11.74 3.92
N TRP A 229 -3.24 12.55 4.25
CA TRP A 229 -3.04 13.87 3.64
C TRP A 229 -2.83 13.82 2.13
N ALA A 230 -2.15 12.79 1.64
CA ALA A 230 -1.95 12.56 0.20
C ALA A 230 -3.25 12.41 -0.62
N LYS A 231 -4.42 12.23 0.02
CA LYS A 231 -5.73 12.19 -0.67
C LYS A 231 -6.50 13.52 -0.63
N VAL A 232 -6.12 14.47 0.22
CA VAL A 232 -7.00 15.59 0.61
C VAL A 232 -6.31 16.95 0.60
N ASP A 233 -4.99 16.98 0.81
CA ASP A 233 -4.20 18.21 0.91
C ASP A 233 -3.42 18.41 -0.39
N ILE A 234 -3.84 19.37 -1.20
CA ILE A 234 -3.23 19.69 -2.51
C ILE A 234 -1.81 20.24 -2.39
N GLU A 235 -1.43 20.78 -1.22
CA GLU A 235 -0.07 21.27 -0.94
C GLU A 235 0.85 20.12 -0.51
N ASN A 236 0.29 18.93 -0.26
CA ASN A 236 1.07 17.78 0.10
C ASN A 236 1.92 17.32 -1.09
N LYS A 237 3.24 17.17 -0.90
CA LYS A 237 4.17 16.66 -1.93
C LYS A 237 3.69 15.33 -2.55
N TYR A 238 2.98 14.50 -1.79
CA TYR A 238 2.52 13.19 -2.21
C TYR A 238 1.06 13.19 -2.69
N TYR A 239 0.45 14.37 -2.85
CA TYR A 239 -0.94 14.50 -3.25
C TYR A 239 -1.21 13.79 -4.58
N ILE A 240 -2.37 13.13 -4.64
CA ILE A 240 -2.83 12.42 -5.84
C ILE A 240 -4.02 13.19 -6.41
N PRO A 241 -3.86 13.85 -7.56
CA PRO A 241 -4.94 14.59 -8.20
C PRO A 241 -6.15 13.69 -8.44
N VAL A 242 -7.32 14.13 -7.98
CA VAL A 242 -8.58 13.51 -8.38
C VAL A 242 -8.80 13.86 -9.84
N THR A 243 -8.57 12.90 -10.74
CA THR A 243 -8.98 13.06 -12.14
C THR A 243 -10.51 13.05 -12.17
N SER A 244 -11.12 14.23 -12.19
CA SER A 244 -12.53 14.35 -12.57
C SER A 244 -12.67 13.73 -13.97
N LYS A 245 -13.56 12.73 -14.11
CA LYS A 245 -14.06 12.39 -15.43
C LYS A 245 -14.66 13.68 -15.98
N LYS A 246 -14.04 14.27 -17.01
CA LYS A 246 -14.74 15.24 -17.85
C LYS A 246 -15.98 14.52 -18.37
N THR A 247 -17.14 14.93 -17.87
CA THR A 247 -18.39 14.71 -18.58
C THR A 247 -18.30 15.55 -19.84
N ASP A 248 -17.71 15.00 -20.90
CA ASP A 248 -17.91 15.50 -22.25
C ASP A 248 -19.35 15.17 -22.64
N LYS A 249 -20.29 15.97 -22.13
CA LYS A 249 -21.48 16.33 -22.90
C LYS A 249 -21.17 17.66 -23.56
N GLN A 250 -20.28 17.62 -24.55
CA GLN A 250 -20.24 18.65 -25.56
C GLN A 250 -21.58 18.65 -26.29
N LYS A 251 -22.12 19.86 -26.43
CA LYS A 251 -23.28 20.24 -27.23
C LYS A 251 -23.33 19.45 -28.54
N VAL A 252 -24.49 18.85 -28.81
CA VAL A 252 -24.94 18.70 -30.20
C VAL A 252 -26.07 19.70 -30.36
N SER A 253 -25.73 20.71 -31.16
CA SER A 253 -26.56 21.64 -31.94
C SER A 253 -28.08 21.49 -31.83
#